data_AF-A0A951LJ15-F1
#
_entry.id   AF-A0A951LJ15-F1
#
_cell.length_a   1.000
_cell.length_b   1.000
_cell.length_c   1.000
_cell.angle_alpha   90.00
_cell.angle_beta   90.00
_cell.angle_gamma   90.00
#
_symmetry.space_group_name_H-M   'P 1'
#
loop_
_entity.id
_entity.type
_entity.pdbx_description
1 polymer ?
#
loop_
_entity_poly.entity_id
_entity_poly.type
_entity_poly.pdbx_seq_one_letter_code
_entity_poly.pdbx_strand_id
1 'polypeptide(L)'
;MLLNGSYNLIAIAYDKALNSTRAQIMVTVRKSVSIARSDAASAAVRLSSASANAAAASIQLRFIGALDADAASDPANYVVTVNGQAIIVESAGYNASNNSVSLSLPSGSLHSGDQVSVQTSGLADAQGVLIHAQSGALTVR
;
A
#
# COMPACT_ATOMS: atom_id res chain seq x y z
N MET A 1 -16.06 -21.44 10.91
CA MET A 1 -15.55 -20.10 10.56
C MET A 1 -14.24 -19.90 11.29
N LEU A 2 -13.17 -19.51 10.59
CA LEU A 2 -11.90 -19.14 11.21
C LEU A 2 -12.06 -17.74 11.83
N LEU A 3 -11.58 -17.55 13.05
CA LEU A 3 -11.54 -16.26 13.75
C LEU A 3 -10.30 -15.47 13.36
N ASN A 4 -10.20 -14.21 13.77
CA ASN A 4 -8.96 -13.46 13.63
C ASN A 4 -7.85 -14.13 14.44
N GLY A 5 -6.69 -14.34 13.83
CA GLY A 5 -5.56 -14.96 14.52
C GLY A 5 -4.57 -15.60 13.57
N SER A 6 -3.49 -16.12 14.15
CA SER A 6 -2.47 -16.85 13.41
C SER A 6 -2.79 -18.34 13.43
N TYR A 7 -2.73 -18.97 12.26
CA TYR A 7 -3.05 -20.36 12.04
C TYR A 7 -1.85 -21.09 11.44
N ASN A 8 -1.59 -22.30 11.90
CA ASN A 8 -0.60 -23.16 11.27
C ASN A 8 -1.28 -23.96 10.15
N LEU A 9 -0.92 -23.67 8.90
CA LEU A 9 -1.37 -24.48 7.76
C LEU A 9 -0.32 -25.57 7.53
N ILE A 10 -0.77 -26.82 7.56
CA ILE A 10 0.06 -27.99 7.28
C ILE A 10 -0.41 -28.59 5.97
N ALA A 11 0.46 -28.60 4.97
CA ALA A 11 0.25 -29.32 3.72
C ALA A 11 0.94 -30.69 3.82
N ILE A 12 0.22 -31.75 3.47
CA ILE A 12 0.77 -33.10 3.35
C ILE A 12 0.53 -33.55 1.92
N ALA A 13 1.60 -33.78 1.16
CA ALA A 13 1.53 -34.34 -0.18
C ALA A 13 1.77 -35.85 -0.10
N TYR A 14 0.95 -36.64 -0.78
CA TYR A 14 1.12 -38.08 -0.92
C TYR A 14 1.48 -38.43 -2.37
N ASP A 15 2.40 -39.36 -2.58
CA ASP A 15 2.62 -39.96 -3.90
C ASP A 15 1.65 -41.13 -4.15
N LYS A 16 1.73 -41.74 -5.35
CA LYS A 16 0.88 -42.90 -5.71
C LYS A 16 1.14 -44.14 -4.85
N ALA A 17 2.28 -44.22 -4.17
CA ALA A 17 2.64 -45.28 -3.25
C ALA A 17 2.28 -44.96 -1.78
N LEU A 18 1.60 -43.83 -1.53
CA LEU A 18 1.21 -43.31 -0.21
C LEU A 18 2.38 -42.81 0.65
N ASN A 19 3.56 -42.55 0.08
CA ASN A 19 4.60 -41.84 0.82
C ASN A 19 4.21 -40.38 0.99
N SER A 20 4.55 -39.78 2.14
CA SER A 20 4.12 -38.41 2.45
C SER A 20 5.27 -37.44 2.71
N THR A 21 5.12 -36.21 2.22
CA THR A 21 5.99 -35.06 2.53
C THR A 21 5.16 -33.97 3.19
N ARG A 22 5.68 -33.35 4.25
CA ARG A 22 4.99 -32.32 5.04
C ARG A 22 5.66 -30.95 4.87
N ALA A 23 4.86 -29.92 4.67
CA ALA A 23 5.28 -28.51 4.71
C ALA A 23 4.32 -27.73 5.62
N GLN A 24 4.81 -26.68 6.29
CA GLN A 24 3.98 -25.84 7.14
C GLN A 24 4.28 -24.35 6.97
N ILE A 25 3.26 -23.52 7.12
CA ILE A 25 3.35 -22.05 7.08
C ILE A 25 2.39 -21.44 8.11
N MET A 26 2.83 -20.36 8.76
CA MET A 26 1.93 -19.55 9.57
C MET A 26 1.17 -18.57 8.70
N VAL A 27 -0.16 -18.61 8.77
CA VAL A 27 -1.06 -17.69 8.08
C VAL A 27 -1.84 -16.88 9.10
N THR A 28 -1.76 -15.57 8.99
CA THR A 28 -2.60 -14.67 9.77
C THR A 28 -3.91 -14.47 9.03
N VAL A 29 -5.01 -14.95 9.62
CA VAL A 29 -6.37 -14.70 9.12
C VAL A 29 -6.91 -13.47 9.80
N ARG A 30 -7.41 -12.53 8.98
CA ARG A 30 -8.13 -11.35 9.44
C ARG A 30 -9.48 -11.33 8.72
N LYS A 31 -10.56 -11.21 9.49
CA LYS A 31 -11.91 -11.02 8.99
C LYS A 31 -11.99 -9.62 8.38
N SER A 32 -12.11 -9.56 7.07
CA SER A 32 -12.57 -8.34 6.40
C SER A 32 -14.08 -8.21 6.64
N VAL A 33 -14.51 -7.03 7.05
CA VAL A 33 -15.93 -6.68 7.09
C VAL A 33 -16.26 -6.04 5.75
N SER A 34 -16.85 -6.81 4.84
CA SER A 34 -17.42 -6.26 3.62
C SER A 34 -18.80 -5.67 3.93
N ILE A 35 -18.84 -4.36 4.18
CA ILE A 35 -20.11 -3.62 4.24
C ILE A 35 -20.64 -3.43 2.81
N ALA A 36 -21.87 -3.86 2.53
CA ALA A 36 -22.54 -3.51 1.28
C ALA A 36 -22.85 -2.01 1.29
N ARG A 37 -22.16 -1.20 0.47
CA ARG A 37 -22.48 0.24 0.36
C ARG A 37 -21.98 0.87 -0.95
N SER A 38 -22.93 1.51 -1.65
CA SER A 38 -22.83 2.42 -2.80
C SER A 38 -21.47 2.56 -3.52
N ASP A 39 -21.37 1.98 -4.72
CA ASP A 39 -20.29 2.19 -5.71
C ASP A 39 -19.95 3.67 -6.01
N ALA A 40 -20.87 4.60 -5.74
CA ALA A 40 -20.64 6.03 -5.99
C ALA A 40 -19.61 6.70 -5.06
N ALA A 41 -19.30 6.11 -3.89
CA ALA A 41 -18.31 6.69 -2.96
C ALA A 41 -16.87 6.37 -3.37
N SER A 42 -16.62 5.18 -3.93
CA SER A 42 -15.28 4.74 -4.34
C SER A 42 -14.78 5.46 -5.59
N ALA A 43 -15.67 5.81 -6.54
CA ALA A 43 -15.30 6.60 -7.73
C ALA A 43 -14.89 8.06 -7.42
N ALA A 44 -15.15 8.55 -6.20
CA ALA A 44 -14.79 9.90 -5.76
C ALA A 44 -13.37 10.00 -5.21
N VAL A 45 -12.80 8.90 -4.68
CA VAL A 45 -11.49 8.92 -4.04
C VAL A 45 -10.38 8.66 -5.06
N ARG A 46 -9.59 9.68 -5.36
CA ARG A 46 -8.53 9.60 -6.37
C ARG A 46 -7.36 10.49 -6.04
N LEU A 47 -6.17 10.12 -6.52
CA LEU A 47 -4.99 10.97 -6.42
C LEU A 47 -5.19 12.23 -7.26
N SER A 48 -5.14 13.41 -6.64
CA SER A 48 -5.20 14.71 -7.33
C SER A 48 -3.83 15.24 -7.71
N SER A 49 -2.83 15.01 -6.87
CA SER A 49 -1.49 15.55 -7.10
C SER A 49 -0.45 14.75 -6.33
N ALA A 50 0.77 14.75 -6.85
CA ALA A 50 1.93 14.21 -6.17
C ALA A 50 3.13 15.13 -6.41
N SER A 51 4.05 15.19 -5.44
CA SER A 51 5.30 15.94 -5.55
C SER A 51 6.40 15.23 -4.77
N ALA A 52 7.62 15.28 -5.28
CA ALA A 52 8.80 14.70 -4.62
C ALA A 52 9.82 15.81 -4.30
N ASN A 53 10.49 15.69 -3.15
CA ASN A 53 11.47 16.65 -2.65
C ASN A 53 12.77 15.91 -2.31
N ALA A 54 13.86 16.22 -3.03
CA ALA A 54 15.15 15.59 -2.81
C ALA A 54 15.75 15.91 -1.44
N ALA A 55 15.67 17.17 -1.01
CA ALA A 55 16.28 17.64 0.23
C ALA A 55 15.70 16.96 1.48
N ALA A 56 14.43 16.58 1.43
CA ALA A 56 13.74 15.90 2.52
C ALA A 56 13.59 14.38 2.29
N ALA A 57 14.12 13.83 1.19
CA ALA A 57 13.91 12.45 0.76
C ALA A 57 12.44 12.00 0.90
N SER A 58 11.50 12.84 0.44
CA SER A 58 10.08 12.65 0.71
C SER A 58 9.20 12.85 -0.51
N ILE A 59 8.04 12.18 -0.48
CA ILE A 59 6.98 12.32 -1.48
C ILE A 59 5.70 12.71 -0.78
N GLN A 60 5.03 13.75 -1.28
CA GLN A 60 3.70 14.13 -0.85
C GLN A 60 2.68 13.70 -1.90
N LEU A 61 1.69 12.92 -1.48
CA LEU A 61 0.51 12.57 -2.26
C LEU A 61 -0.69 13.32 -1.70
N ARG A 62 -1.59 13.79 -2.58
CA ARG A 62 -2.86 14.42 -2.18
C ARG A 62 -4.01 13.77 -2.90
N PHE A 63 -5.04 13.45 -2.14
CA PHE A 63 -6.23 12.77 -2.63
C PHE A 63 -7.45 13.68 -2.57
N ILE A 64 -8.34 13.47 -3.52
CA ILE A 64 -9.73 13.91 -3.43
C ILE A 64 -10.43 12.83 -2.61
N GLY A 65 -11.18 13.23 -1.58
CA GLY A 65 -11.85 12.30 -0.68
C GLY A 65 -10.96 11.74 0.43
N ALA A 66 -11.62 11.23 1.47
CA ALA A 66 -10.96 10.72 2.67
C ALA A 66 -10.48 9.29 2.48
N LEU A 67 -9.27 9.02 2.95
CA LEU A 67 -8.69 7.69 3.02
C LEU A 67 -8.98 7.03 4.36
N ASP A 68 -8.94 5.69 4.39
CA ASP A 68 -8.80 4.94 5.63
C ASP A 68 -7.45 5.28 6.26
N ALA A 69 -7.45 5.66 7.54
CA ALA A 69 -6.26 6.21 8.18
C ALA A 69 -5.18 5.14 8.42
N ASP A 70 -5.58 3.91 8.72
CA ASP A 70 -4.67 2.79 8.95
C ASP A 70 -4.02 2.36 7.64
N ALA A 71 -4.82 2.18 6.59
CA ALA A 71 -4.31 1.86 5.25
C ALA A 71 -3.43 2.99 4.69
N ALA A 72 -3.79 4.26 4.91
CA ALA A 72 -3.02 5.40 4.41
C ALA A 72 -1.68 5.59 5.12
N SER A 73 -1.57 5.17 6.38
CA SER A 73 -0.34 5.30 7.19
C SER A 73 0.56 4.07 7.14
N ASP A 74 0.15 2.99 6.47
CA ASP A 74 0.97 1.80 6.27
C ASP A 74 1.90 1.97 5.06
N PRO A 75 3.23 2.04 5.24
CA PRO A 75 4.18 2.17 4.12
C PRO A 75 4.13 0.99 3.15
N ALA A 76 3.69 -0.21 3.58
CA ALA A 76 3.60 -1.38 2.71
C ALA A 76 2.55 -1.25 1.58
N ASN A 77 1.63 -0.29 1.71
CA ASN A 77 0.61 -0.01 0.69
C ASN A 77 1.13 0.84 -0.47
N TYR A 78 2.40 1.28 -0.43
CA TYR A 78 3.01 2.14 -1.42
C TYR A 78 4.22 1.49 -2.06
N VAL A 79 4.23 1.45 -3.39
CA VAL A 79 5.39 1.06 -4.19
C VAL A 79 5.94 2.31 -4.83
N VAL A 80 7.17 2.68 -4.48
CA VAL A 80 7.87 3.83 -5.05
C VAL A 80 8.97 3.32 -5.97
N THR A 81 9.06 3.89 -7.16
CA THR A 81 10.18 3.66 -8.07
C THR A 81 10.87 4.97 -8.40
N VAL A 82 12.20 5.00 -8.31
CA VAL A 82 13.04 6.14 -8.67
C VAL A 82 13.93 5.71 -9.83
N ASN A 83 13.86 6.39 -10.97
CA ASN A 83 14.54 6.04 -12.21
C ASN A 83 14.31 4.57 -12.64
N GLY A 84 13.13 4.03 -12.35
CA GLY A 84 12.76 2.63 -12.62
C GLY A 84 13.21 1.61 -11.56
N GLN A 85 13.95 2.02 -10.53
CA GLN A 85 14.35 1.14 -9.42
C GLN A 85 13.38 1.25 -8.25
N ALA A 86 12.92 0.12 -7.72
CA ALA A 86 12.05 0.09 -6.55
C ALA A 86 12.80 0.55 -5.29
N ILE A 87 12.20 1.50 -4.56
CA ILE A 87 12.70 2.04 -3.30
C ILE A 87 11.73 1.65 -2.19
N ILE A 88 12.27 1.19 -1.06
CA ILE A 88 11.50 0.87 0.14
C ILE A 88 11.04 2.17 0.79
N VAL A 89 9.75 2.27 1.12
CA VAL A 89 9.21 3.38 1.91
C VAL A 89 9.48 3.11 3.38
N GLU A 90 10.16 4.02 4.07
CA GLU A 90 10.50 3.86 5.49
C GLU A 90 9.31 4.18 6.40
N SER A 91 8.52 5.20 6.03
CA SER A 91 7.31 5.57 6.76
C SER A 91 6.29 6.27 5.87
N ALA A 92 5.02 6.14 6.24
CA ALA A 92 3.90 6.88 5.66
C ALA A 92 3.13 7.58 6.79
N GLY A 93 2.76 8.84 6.57
CA GLY A 93 1.95 9.62 7.49
C GLY A 93 0.73 10.20 6.78
N TYR A 94 -0.46 10.01 7.34
CA TYR A 94 -1.70 10.54 6.80
C TYR A 94 -2.20 11.76 7.57
N ASN A 95 -2.51 12.83 6.84
CA ASN A 95 -3.17 14.03 7.36
C ASN A 95 -4.61 14.09 6.84
N ALA A 96 -5.56 13.72 7.69
CA ALA A 96 -6.98 13.70 7.37
C ALA A 96 -7.58 15.10 7.14
N SER A 97 -6.95 16.17 7.65
CA SER A 97 -7.45 17.55 7.49
C SER A 97 -7.32 18.04 6.04
N ASN A 98 -6.43 17.46 5.25
CA ASN A 98 -6.19 17.86 3.85
C ASN A 98 -6.07 16.68 2.88
N ASN A 99 -6.41 15.46 3.33
CA ASN A 99 -6.31 14.19 2.60
C ASN A 99 -4.95 13.99 1.93
N SER A 100 -3.88 14.24 2.69
CA SER A 100 -2.52 14.12 2.18
C SER A 100 -1.75 13.01 2.88
N VAL A 101 -0.92 12.30 2.11
CA VAL A 101 -0.01 11.27 2.59
C VAL A 101 1.41 11.74 2.35
N SER A 102 2.23 11.74 3.40
CA SER A 102 3.65 12.01 3.34
C SER A 102 4.40 10.69 3.43
N LEU A 103 5.18 10.36 2.40
CA LEU A 103 6.06 9.19 2.37
C LEU A 103 7.49 9.64 2.62
N SER A 104 8.18 8.98 3.56
CA SER A 104 9.61 9.16 3.78
C SER A 104 10.36 8.00 3.15
N LEU A 105 11.41 8.32 2.40
CA LEU A 105 12.30 7.37 1.76
C LEU A 105 13.68 7.43 2.43
N PRO A 106 14.53 6.40 2.26
CA PRO A 106 15.88 6.41 2.77
C PRO A 106 16.65 7.65 2.30
N SER A 107 17.49 8.20 3.17
CA SER A 107 18.32 9.35 2.81
C SER A 107 19.21 9.03 1.60
N GLY A 108 19.26 9.97 0.64
CA GLY A 108 19.99 9.79 -0.63
C GLY A 108 19.27 8.96 -1.69
N SER A 109 18.03 8.54 -1.45
CA SER A 109 17.23 7.84 -2.47
C SER A 109 16.64 8.75 -3.55
N LEU A 110 16.63 10.08 -3.32
CA LEU A 110 16.12 11.08 -4.25
C LEU A 110 17.16 12.16 -4.52
N HIS A 111 17.36 12.47 -5.80
CA HIS A 111 18.17 13.58 -6.28
C HIS A 111 17.34 14.45 -7.23
N SER A 112 17.70 15.73 -7.32
CA SER A 112 17.03 16.65 -8.24
C SER A 112 17.17 16.16 -9.69
N GLY A 113 16.05 16.10 -10.42
CA GLY A 113 15.99 15.57 -11.78
C GLY A 113 15.61 14.08 -11.89
N ASP A 114 15.61 13.34 -10.78
CA ASP A 114 15.15 11.94 -10.78
C ASP A 114 13.69 11.84 -11.23
N GLN A 115 13.36 10.73 -11.88
CA GLN A 115 12.00 10.37 -12.28
C GLN A 115 11.39 9.41 -11.26
N VAL A 116 10.31 9.82 -10.62
CA VAL A 116 9.65 9.06 -9.56
C VAL A 116 8.25 8.68 -9.98
N SER A 117 7.86 7.44 -9.70
CA SER A 117 6.45 7.05 -9.73
C SER A 117 6.07 6.30 -8.47
N VAL A 118 4.82 6.49 -8.04
CA VAL A 118 4.23 5.84 -6.88
C VAL A 118 3.00 5.07 -7.32
N GLN A 119 2.83 3.85 -6.84
CA GLN A 119 1.66 3.02 -7.04
C GLN A 119 1.11 2.55 -5.69
N THR A 120 -0.20 2.45 -5.56
CA THR A 120 -0.86 1.95 -4.34
C THR A 120 -1.37 0.52 -4.54
N SER A 121 -1.03 -0.38 -3.61
CA SER A 121 -1.37 -1.81 -3.70
C SER A 121 -2.42 -2.27 -2.67
N GLY A 122 -2.58 -1.55 -1.57
CA GLY A 122 -3.51 -1.89 -0.48
C GLY A 122 -4.18 -0.68 0.17
N LEU A 123 -4.14 0.48 -0.49
CA LEU A 123 -4.77 1.69 0.02
C LEU A 123 -6.30 1.58 -0.06
N ALA A 124 -7.02 2.10 0.93
CA ALA A 124 -8.47 2.10 0.96
C ALA A 124 -9.03 3.50 1.25
N ASP A 125 -10.26 3.76 0.80
CA ASP A 125 -11.04 4.92 1.24
C ASP A 125 -11.54 4.76 2.68
N ALA A 126 -12.09 5.84 3.27
CA ALA A 126 -12.60 5.81 4.64
C ALA A 126 -13.81 4.87 4.85
N GLN A 127 -14.29 4.21 3.79
CA GLN A 127 -15.33 3.18 3.84
C GLN A 127 -14.74 1.76 3.73
N GLY A 128 -13.42 1.63 3.57
CA GLY A 128 -12.71 0.36 3.45
C GLY A 128 -12.70 -0.20 2.04
N VAL A 129 -13.06 0.58 1.02
CA VAL A 129 -12.98 0.15 -0.39
C VAL A 129 -11.56 0.39 -0.89
N LEU A 130 -10.95 -0.65 -1.47
CA LEU A 130 -9.62 -0.52 -2.04
C LEU A 130 -9.60 0.49 -3.19
N ILE A 131 -8.57 1.33 -3.19
CA ILE A 131 -8.29 2.30 -4.23
C ILE A 131 -6.96 1.98 -4.90
N HIS A 132 -6.98 2.02 -6.23
CA HIS A 132 -5.79 1.92 -7.06
C HIS A 132 -5.45 3.32 -7.57
N ALA A 133 -4.33 3.85 -7.12
CA ALA A 133 -3.81 5.14 -7.55
C ALA A 133 -2.38 4.98 -8.01
N GLN A 134 -2.03 5.71 -9.06
CA GLN A 134 -0.68 5.82 -9.55
C GLN A 134 -0.35 7.29 -9.80
N SER A 135 0.81 7.73 -9.31
CA SER A 135 1.37 8.99 -9.79
C SER A 135 1.94 8.74 -11.19
N GLY A 136 1.69 9.65 -12.13
CA GLY A 136 2.52 9.72 -13.33
C GLY A 136 4.00 9.93 -12.98
N ALA A 137 4.86 10.03 -14.00
CA ALA A 137 6.26 10.38 -13.78
C ALA A 137 6.36 11.77 -13.13
N LEU A 138 6.96 11.82 -11.94
CA LEU A 138 7.25 13.03 -11.18
C LEU A 138 8.72 13.35 -11.34
N THR A 139 9.05 14.56 -11.77
CA THR A 139 10.44 15.04 -11.71
C THR A 139 10.71 15.59 -10.31
N VAL A 140 11.69 15.03 -9.62
CA VAL A 140 12.10 15.49 -8.29
C VAL A 140 12.71 16.89 -8.40
N ARG A 141 12.32 17.76 -7.47
CA ARG A 141 12.91 19.08 -7.32
C ARG A 141 13.94 19.11 -6.20
#